data_AF-A0A0A3Z935-F1
#
_entry.id   AF-A0A0A3Z935-F1
#
_cell.length_a   1.000
_cell.length_b   1.000
_cell.length_c   1.000
_cell.angle_alpha   90.00
_cell.angle_beta   90.00
_cell.angle_gamma   90.00
#
_symmetry.space_group_name_H-M   'P 1'
#
loop_
_entity.id
_entity.type
_entity.pdbx_description
1 polymer ?
#
loop_
_entity_poly.entity_id
_entity_poly.type
_entity_poly.pdbx_seq_one_letter_code
_entity_poly.pdbx_strand_id
1 'polypeptide(L)'
;MSQFELSHRTLTLHRFPQTREDSPLQAWDAADEYLLQHVADKPTNGPTLLFNDTFGALACVLYGEELYSISDSLMSELGTRQNLNLNAMDEGDVKFINSLAPLPASPARVLIKIPKTLALLEHQLHCLRSVVTPETQIIAAGKAKDIHTSTLNLFERVLGATTTSLAVKKARLIFCQPTLPAVAEMPLTSIWPLDDTPYEIHNHANVFSRSGLDVGARFFMANLPDNIDGEIADLGCGNGVIGLTALDLNPAAEVHFIDESWMAVASSQMNVEVNRPDDLSRCHFEVNNSLAGFPSDRLHAVLCNPPFHQQNALTDYIAWQMFRDARRCLQDGGELRIVGNRHLDYYRKMKKLFGNCTTVASNQKFVILRSVKLR
;
A
#
# COMPACT_ATOMS: atom_id res chain seq x y z
N MET A 1 2.98 -6.94 21.51
CA MET A 1 3.34 -5.63 22.10
C MET A 1 4.84 -5.50 22.01
N SER A 2 5.39 -4.42 21.43
CA SER A 2 6.83 -4.16 21.45
C SER A 2 7.10 -2.87 22.20
N GLN A 3 7.88 -2.95 23.28
CA GLN A 3 8.46 -1.77 23.91
C GLN A 3 9.62 -1.27 23.06
N PHE A 4 9.66 0.03 22.83
CA PHE A 4 10.77 0.72 22.19
C PHE A 4 11.38 1.69 23.18
N GLU A 5 12.68 1.55 23.42
CA GLU A 5 13.43 2.40 24.34
C GLU A 5 14.48 3.18 23.57
N LEU A 6 14.43 4.50 23.66
CA LEU A 6 15.41 5.40 23.05
C LEU A 6 15.55 6.68 23.86
N SER A 7 16.78 7.10 24.15
CA SER A 7 17.12 8.41 24.74
C SER A 7 16.14 8.88 25.83
N HIS A 8 15.81 7.98 26.77
CA HIS A 8 14.89 8.21 27.92
C HIS A 8 13.38 8.16 27.65
N ARG A 9 12.93 7.83 26.44
CA ARG A 9 11.52 7.54 26.13
C ARG A 9 11.31 6.03 26.04
N THR A 10 10.29 5.54 26.74
CA THR A 10 9.76 4.18 26.59
C THR A 10 8.40 4.28 25.92
N LEU A 11 8.28 3.75 24.70
CA LEU A 11 7.04 3.74 23.92
C LEU A 11 6.49 2.33 23.81
N THR A 12 5.16 2.23 23.81
CA THR A 12 4.45 0.99 23.50
C THR A 12 3.98 1.06 22.05
N LEU A 13 4.58 0.26 21.18
CA LEU A 13 4.25 0.24 19.74
C LEU A 13 3.68 -1.11 19.32
N HIS A 14 2.64 -1.06 18.50
CA HIS A 14 1.93 -2.21 17.94
C HIS A 14 1.95 -2.17 16.41
N ARG A 15 2.00 -3.35 15.81
CA ARG A 15 1.75 -3.50 14.38
C ARG A 15 0.27 -3.31 14.11
N PHE A 16 -0.04 -2.85 12.90
CA PHE A 16 -1.40 -2.76 12.39
C PHE A 16 -1.64 -3.75 11.24
N PRO A 17 -2.79 -4.45 11.24
CA PRO A 17 -3.64 -4.70 12.41
C PRO A 17 -2.88 -5.50 13.47
N GLN A 18 -3.32 -5.40 14.73
CA GLN A 18 -2.64 -6.06 15.84
C GLN A 18 -2.64 -7.58 15.65
N THR A 19 -1.47 -8.15 15.40
CA THR A 19 -1.27 -9.60 15.33
C THR A 19 -1.22 -10.21 16.74
N ARG A 20 -1.41 -11.54 16.82
CA ARG A 20 -1.26 -12.30 18.08
C ARG A 20 0.07 -11.97 18.78
N GLU A 21 0.07 -12.01 20.11
CA GLU A 21 1.18 -11.60 20.97
C GLU A 21 2.48 -12.37 20.71
N ASP A 22 2.41 -13.61 20.21
CA ASP A 22 3.57 -14.49 19.98
C ASP A 22 4.31 -14.25 18.65
N SER A 23 4.03 -13.16 17.93
CA SER A 23 4.74 -12.85 16.68
C SER A 23 6.12 -12.24 16.95
N PRO A 24 7.20 -12.72 16.30
CA PRO A 24 8.51 -12.07 16.39
C PRO A 24 8.57 -10.74 15.63
N LEU A 25 7.51 -10.38 14.89
CA LEU A 25 7.44 -9.14 14.13
C LEU A 25 7.09 -7.97 15.05
N GLN A 26 7.92 -6.93 15.02
CA GLN A 26 7.74 -5.71 15.79
C GLN A 26 7.10 -4.60 14.93
N ALA A 27 6.66 -3.53 15.60
CA ALA A 27 6.14 -2.31 14.98
C ALA A 27 7.24 -1.38 14.44
N TRP A 28 8.50 -1.73 14.70
CA TRP A 28 9.69 -1.01 14.27
C TRP A 28 10.75 -2.04 13.89
N ASP A 29 11.78 -1.61 13.17
CA ASP A 29 12.96 -2.40 12.88
C ASP A 29 14.25 -1.62 13.14
N ALA A 30 15.39 -2.30 12.98
CA ALA A 30 16.70 -1.70 13.22
C ALA A 30 16.98 -0.43 12.40
N ALA A 31 16.30 -0.23 11.25
CA ALA A 31 16.46 1.00 10.48
C ALA A 31 15.66 2.16 11.08
N ASP A 32 14.51 1.91 11.73
CA ASP A 32 13.81 2.94 12.52
C ASP A 32 14.68 3.37 13.70
N GLU A 33 15.17 2.39 14.47
CA GLU A 33 16.02 2.63 15.62
C GLU A 33 17.27 3.43 15.24
N TYR A 34 17.92 3.06 14.13
CA TYR A 34 19.15 3.72 13.69
C TYR A 34 18.90 5.15 13.18
N LEU A 35 17.79 5.40 12.48
CA LEU A 35 17.40 6.78 12.13
C LEU A 35 17.23 7.60 13.40
N LEU A 36 16.44 7.10 14.34
CA LEU A 36 16.10 7.84 15.55
C LEU A 36 17.30 8.09 16.46
N GLN A 37 18.21 7.13 16.61
CA GLN A 37 19.48 7.34 17.32
C GLN A 37 20.30 8.49 16.72
N HIS A 38 20.15 8.76 15.42
CA HIS A 38 20.87 9.84 14.77
C HIS A 38 20.21 11.22 14.99
N VAL A 39 18.88 11.26 15.20
CA VAL A 39 18.08 12.49 15.12
C VAL A 39 17.31 12.87 16.39
N ALA A 40 17.07 11.96 17.33
CA ALA A 40 16.16 12.17 18.46
C ALA A 40 16.60 13.33 19.37
N ASP A 41 17.90 13.51 19.57
CA ASP A 41 18.47 14.59 20.40
C ASP A 41 18.81 15.85 19.57
N LYS A 42 18.30 15.95 18.35
CA LYS A 42 18.55 17.05 17.40
C LYS A 42 17.21 17.57 16.85
N PRO A 43 16.41 18.28 17.67
CA PRO A 43 15.15 18.86 17.21
C PRO A 43 15.42 19.89 16.12
N THR A 44 14.45 20.06 15.23
CA THR A 44 14.54 21.02 14.12
C THR A 44 13.44 22.07 14.23
N ASN A 45 13.75 23.29 13.76
CA ASN A 45 12.76 24.35 13.62
C ASN A 45 12.19 24.32 12.20
N GLY A 46 11.02 23.71 12.02
CA GLY A 46 10.30 23.62 10.75
C GLY A 46 9.79 22.22 10.45
N PRO A 47 9.24 21.99 9.25
CA PRO A 47 8.64 20.71 8.87
C PRO A 47 9.64 19.56 8.89
N THR A 48 9.29 18.47 9.58
CA THR A 48 9.94 17.17 9.49
C THR A 48 9.05 16.21 8.69
N LEU A 49 9.55 15.75 7.54
CA LEU A 49 8.82 14.85 6.65
C LEU A 49 9.24 13.40 6.91
N LEU A 50 8.29 12.54 7.25
CA LEU A 50 8.49 11.13 7.56
C LEU A 50 7.92 10.28 6.42
N PHE A 51 8.78 9.73 5.57
CA PHE A 51 8.38 8.86 4.47
C PHE A 51 8.38 7.40 4.88
N ASN A 52 7.27 6.72 4.60
CA ASN A 52 7.11 5.27 4.73
C ASN A 52 7.32 4.76 6.17
N ASP A 53 6.99 5.58 7.18
CA ASP A 53 6.90 5.14 8.58
C ASP A 53 5.73 4.17 8.74
N THR A 54 6.05 2.87 8.78
CA THR A 54 5.06 1.81 8.56
C THR A 54 4.04 1.71 9.71
N PHE A 55 4.45 2.02 10.94
CA PHE A 55 3.58 1.96 12.11
C PHE A 55 3.76 3.16 13.04
N GLY A 56 4.30 4.28 12.55
CA GLY A 56 4.41 5.50 13.34
C GLY A 56 5.55 5.51 14.36
N ALA A 57 6.57 4.66 14.21
CA ALA A 57 7.67 4.61 15.18
C ALA A 57 8.48 5.92 15.18
N LEU A 58 8.72 6.48 13.99
CA LEU A 58 9.39 7.78 13.86
C LEU A 58 8.49 8.90 14.37
N ALA A 59 7.22 8.87 13.99
CA ALA A 59 6.24 9.87 14.40
C ALA A 59 6.08 9.95 15.93
N CYS A 60 5.96 8.80 16.61
CA CYS A 60 5.81 8.76 18.07
C CYS A 60 7.06 9.26 18.80
N VAL A 61 8.26 8.93 18.31
CA VAL A 61 9.51 9.34 18.97
C VAL A 61 9.79 10.82 18.78
N LEU A 62 9.52 11.34 17.58
CA LEU A 62 9.73 12.75 17.23
C LEU A 62 8.53 13.64 17.58
N TYR A 63 7.53 13.09 18.28
CA TYR A 63 6.36 13.84 18.74
C TYR A 63 6.78 15.08 19.53
N GLY A 64 6.16 16.22 19.17
CA GLY A 64 6.51 17.57 19.62
C GLY A 64 7.14 18.44 18.53
N GLU A 65 7.58 17.86 17.41
CA GLU A 65 7.97 18.60 16.21
C GLU A 65 6.79 18.87 15.26
N GLU A 66 6.99 19.72 14.26
CA GLU A 66 6.04 19.87 13.16
C GLU A 66 6.14 18.68 12.20
N LEU A 67 5.37 17.62 12.48
CA LEU A 67 5.47 16.34 11.78
C LEU A 67 4.48 16.21 10.62
N TYR A 68 5.01 15.70 9.50
CA TYR A 68 4.22 15.23 8.36
C TYR A 68 4.53 13.77 8.11
N SER A 69 3.53 12.89 8.22
CA SER A 69 3.64 11.46 7.92
C SER A 69 3.16 11.20 6.50
N ILE A 70 4.08 10.82 5.61
CA ILE A 70 3.83 10.61 4.18
C ILE A 70 3.91 9.13 3.85
N SER A 71 2.80 8.59 3.34
CA SER A 71 2.71 7.19 2.95
C SER A 71 1.74 6.98 1.80
N ASP A 72 1.98 5.94 1.02
CA ASP A 72 1.02 5.41 0.06
C ASP A 72 -0.02 4.48 0.72
N SER A 73 0.16 4.13 1.99
CA SER A 73 -0.61 3.09 2.66
C SER A 73 -1.50 3.67 3.76
N LEU A 74 -2.83 3.50 3.61
CA LEU A 74 -3.78 3.77 4.68
C LEU A 74 -3.48 2.92 5.93
N MET A 75 -2.94 1.70 5.76
CA MET A 75 -2.62 0.83 6.89
C MET A 75 -1.52 1.43 7.77
N SER A 76 -0.59 2.16 7.16
CA SER A 76 0.47 2.87 7.88
C SER A 76 -0.08 4.07 8.65
N GLU A 77 -1.02 4.81 8.07
CA GLU A 77 -1.72 5.90 8.76
C GLU A 77 -2.49 5.37 9.97
N LEU A 78 -3.34 4.35 9.80
CA LEU A 78 -4.10 3.76 10.89
C LEU A 78 -3.20 3.19 11.99
N GLY A 79 -2.09 2.54 11.62
CA GLY A 79 -1.10 2.05 12.57
C GLY A 79 -0.39 3.16 13.35
N THR A 80 -0.11 4.27 12.69
CA THR A 80 0.49 5.46 13.34
C THR A 80 -0.50 6.08 14.32
N ARG A 81 -1.75 6.31 13.91
CA ARG A 81 -2.83 6.83 14.78
C ARG A 81 -3.04 5.96 16.01
N GLN A 82 -3.09 4.64 15.82
CA GLN A 82 -3.19 3.70 16.94
C GLN A 82 -2.02 3.86 17.92
N ASN A 83 -0.79 3.96 17.42
CA ASN A 83 0.39 4.06 18.28
C ASN A 83 0.53 5.43 18.96
N LEU A 84 0.09 6.52 18.34
CA LEU A 84 -0.02 7.83 19.00
C LEU A 84 -0.98 7.73 20.20
N ASN A 85 -2.19 7.21 19.99
CA ASN A 85 -3.17 7.03 21.07
C ASN A 85 -2.67 6.14 22.19
N LEU A 86 -2.00 5.03 21.86
CA LEU A 86 -1.44 4.10 22.86
C LEU A 86 -0.39 4.76 23.77
N ASN A 87 0.24 5.84 23.31
CA ASN A 87 1.22 6.61 24.06
C ASN A 87 0.67 7.97 24.53
N ALA A 88 -0.66 8.15 24.55
CA ALA A 88 -1.35 9.37 24.98
C ALA A 88 -0.90 10.64 24.23
N MET A 89 -0.61 10.50 22.93
CA MET A 89 -0.27 11.58 22.02
C MET A 89 -1.48 11.95 21.16
N ASP A 90 -1.70 13.24 20.91
CA ASP A 90 -2.81 13.69 20.06
C ASP A 90 -2.50 13.37 18.59
N GLU A 91 -3.43 12.69 17.91
CA GLU A 91 -3.32 12.41 16.48
C GLU A 91 -3.29 13.69 15.63
N GLY A 92 -3.87 14.78 16.11
CA GLY A 92 -3.93 16.07 15.42
C GLY A 92 -2.57 16.76 15.26
N ASP A 93 -1.58 16.38 16.06
CA ASP A 93 -0.22 16.94 16.00
C ASP A 93 0.65 16.29 14.92
N VAL A 94 0.16 15.21 14.28
CA VAL A 94 0.81 14.59 13.12
C VAL A 94 -0.06 14.79 11.88
N LYS A 95 0.47 15.52 10.89
CA LYS A 95 -0.25 15.77 9.63
C LYS A 95 -0.03 14.59 8.68
N PHE A 96 -1.08 13.85 8.37
CA PHE A 96 -1.01 12.74 7.42
C PHE A 96 -1.20 13.26 5.98
N ILE A 97 -0.25 12.92 5.11
CA ILE A 97 -0.27 13.30 3.69
C ILE A 97 -0.17 12.01 2.86
N ASN A 98 -1.09 11.81 1.92
CA ASN A 98 -1.01 10.67 1.01
C ASN A 98 0.09 10.85 -0.05
N SER A 99 0.45 9.76 -0.73
CA SER A 99 1.56 9.69 -1.69
C SER A 99 1.40 10.54 -2.97
N LEU A 100 0.21 11.10 -3.20
CA LEU A 100 -0.12 11.91 -4.38
C LEU A 100 -0.35 13.39 -4.05
N ALA A 101 -0.48 13.73 -2.76
CA ALA A 101 -0.70 15.09 -2.30
C ALA A 101 0.60 15.92 -2.34
N PRO A 102 0.50 17.25 -2.50
CA PRO A 102 1.66 18.13 -2.48
C PRO A 102 2.36 18.09 -1.12
N LEU A 103 3.70 18.17 -1.15
CA LEU A 103 4.53 18.22 0.05
C LEU A 103 4.63 19.66 0.58
N PRO A 104 4.80 19.85 1.91
CA PRO A 104 5.10 21.18 2.46
C PRO A 104 6.47 21.69 1.96
N ALA A 105 6.54 22.99 1.68
CA ALA A 105 7.74 23.64 1.17
C ALA A 105 8.84 23.74 2.23
N SER A 106 10.09 23.72 1.77
CA SER A 106 11.31 23.97 2.57
C SER A 106 11.36 23.20 3.89
N PRO A 107 11.24 21.86 3.88
CA PRO A 107 11.33 21.07 5.10
C PRO A 107 12.71 21.23 5.73
N ALA A 108 12.74 21.36 7.06
CA ALA A 108 13.98 21.35 7.82
C ALA A 108 14.65 19.97 7.74
N ARG A 109 13.83 18.91 7.73
CA ARG A 109 14.30 17.53 7.74
C ARG A 109 13.39 16.59 6.96
N VAL A 110 14.01 15.59 6.34
CA VAL A 110 13.35 14.51 5.62
C VAL A 110 13.95 13.18 6.08
N LEU A 111 13.12 12.32 6.66
CA LEU A 111 13.47 10.98 7.07
C LEU A 111 12.77 9.97 6.18
N ILE A 112 13.53 9.11 5.51
CA ILE A 112 12.98 8.16 4.53
C ILE A 112 13.27 6.74 4.98
N LYS A 113 12.21 5.98 5.28
CA LYS A 113 12.32 4.51 5.25
C LYS A 113 12.33 4.07 3.80
N ILE A 114 13.43 3.48 3.34
CA ILE A 114 13.57 3.06 1.95
C ILE A 114 12.43 2.10 1.60
N PRO A 115 11.56 2.43 0.64
CA PRO A 115 10.42 1.59 0.29
C PRO A 115 10.89 0.31 -0.39
N LYS A 116 9.99 -0.68 -0.49
CA LYS A 116 10.30 -1.97 -1.11
C LYS A 116 10.58 -1.87 -2.61
N THR A 117 10.04 -0.84 -3.27
CA THR A 117 10.14 -0.66 -4.72
C THR A 117 10.97 0.57 -5.04
N LEU A 118 11.88 0.45 -6.01
CA LEU A 118 12.69 1.58 -6.46
C LEU A 118 11.83 2.66 -7.14
N ALA A 119 10.73 2.25 -7.80
CA ALA A 119 9.80 3.17 -8.45
C ALA A 119 9.11 4.10 -7.45
N LEU A 120 8.64 3.60 -6.29
CA LEU A 120 8.07 4.46 -5.25
C LEU A 120 9.14 5.42 -4.68
N LEU A 121 10.36 4.93 -4.45
CA LEU A 121 11.45 5.80 -4.00
C LEU A 121 11.70 6.91 -5.02
N GLU A 122 11.78 6.59 -6.31
CA GLU A 122 12.02 7.55 -7.38
C GLU A 122 10.93 8.63 -7.44
N HIS A 123 9.65 8.24 -7.37
CA HIS A 123 8.53 9.17 -7.26
C HIS A 123 8.69 10.10 -6.04
N GLN A 124 8.96 9.53 -4.86
CA GLN A 124 9.13 10.31 -3.62
C GLN A 124 10.30 11.30 -3.72
N LEU A 125 11.43 10.91 -4.31
CA LEU A 125 12.56 11.81 -4.51
C LEU A 125 12.22 12.94 -5.51
N HIS A 126 11.45 12.66 -6.55
CA HIS A 126 10.98 13.69 -7.48
C HIS A 126 10.00 14.67 -6.82
N CYS A 127 9.08 14.19 -5.98
CA CYS A 127 8.24 15.07 -5.17
C CYS A 127 9.09 15.93 -4.22
N LEU A 128 10.04 15.32 -3.51
CA LEU A 128 10.95 16.03 -2.61
C LEU A 128 11.77 17.11 -3.33
N ARG A 129 12.27 16.81 -4.53
CA ARG A 129 13.03 17.76 -5.34
C ARG A 129 12.32 19.11 -5.52
N SER A 130 10.98 19.12 -5.54
CA SER A 130 10.18 20.34 -5.70
C SER A 130 10.09 21.22 -4.44
N VAL A 131 10.46 20.69 -3.27
CA VAL A 131 10.28 21.38 -1.98
C VAL A 131 11.54 21.52 -1.14
N VAL A 132 12.55 20.66 -1.31
CA VAL A 132 13.78 20.70 -0.51
C VAL A 132 14.68 21.88 -0.87
N THR A 133 15.45 22.36 0.11
CA THR A 133 16.49 23.38 -0.08
C THR A 133 17.87 22.79 0.21
N PRO A 134 18.98 23.48 -0.13
CA PRO A 134 20.33 23.04 0.24
C PRO A 134 20.54 22.82 1.75
N GLU A 135 19.72 23.45 2.59
CA GLU A 135 19.75 23.34 4.05
C GLU A 135 18.94 22.16 4.59
N THR A 136 18.07 21.54 3.78
CA THR A 136 17.26 20.41 4.21
C THR A 136 18.13 19.21 4.60
N GLN A 137 17.97 18.71 5.82
CA GLN A 137 18.63 17.47 6.25
C GLN A 137 17.88 16.25 5.70
N ILE A 138 18.48 15.52 4.75
CA ILE A 138 17.88 14.31 4.16
C ILE A 138 18.62 13.06 4.64
N ILE A 139 17.91 12.20 5.37
CA ILE A 139 18.44 10.94 5.89
C ILE A 139 17.48 9.81 5.51
N ALA A 140 18.00 8.79 4.83
CA ALA A 140 17.25 7.59 4.52
C ALA A 140 17.82 6.38 5.25
N ALA A 141 16.99 5.39 5.54
CA ALA A 141 17.43 4.14 6.13
C ALA A 141 16.69 2.93 5.59
N GLY A 142 17.41 1.82 5.54
CA GLY A 142 16.88 0.52 5.18
C GLY A 142 17.76 -0.58 5.75
N LYS A 143 17.36 -1.82 5.51
CA LYS A 143 18.23 -2.97 5.79
C LYS A 143 19.45 -2.85 4.89
N ALA A 144 20.63 -3.09 5.43
CA ALA A 144 21.90 -2.93 4.71
C ALA A 144 21.96 -3.77 3.43
N LYS A 145 21.28 -4.92 3.40
CA LYS A 145 21.17 -5.79 2.21
C LYS A 145 20.21 -5.27 1.13
N ASP A 146 19.28 -4.39 1.49
CA ASP A 146 18.27 -3.81 0.60
C ASP A 146 18.71 -2.43 0.08
N ILE A 147 19.82 -1.87 0.59
CA ILE A 147 20.46 -0.67 0.06
C ILE A 147 21.48 -1.08 -1.01
N HIS A 148 21.07 -0.93 -2.26
CA HIS A 148 21.89 -1.28 -3.43
C HIS A 148 22.53 -0.03 -4.04
N THR A 149 23.50 -0.23 -4.94
CA THR A 149 24.08 0.86 -5.74
C THR A 149 23.02 1.63 -6.53
N SER A 150 21.98 0.94 -7.01
CA SER A 150 20.84 1.58 -7.69
C SER A 150 20.08 2.56 -6.78
N THR A 151 19.98 2.28 -5.48
CA THR A 151 19.38 3.20 -4.50
C THR A 151 20.20 4.48 -4.41
N LEU A 152 21.52 4.38 -4.24
CA LEU A 152 22.41 5.54 -4.13
C LEU A 152 22.42 6.36 -5.43
N ASN A 153 22.58 5.69 -6.57
CA ASN A 153 22.55 6.33 -7.89
C ASN A 153 21.24 7.11 -8.12
N LEU A 154 20.11 6.60 -7.59
CA LEU A 154 18.84 7.28 -7.69
C LEU A 154 18.82 8.58 -6.87
N PHE A 155 19.29 8.56 -5.62
CA PHE A 155 19.46 9.78 -4.82
C PHE A 155 20.39 10.78 -5.50
N GLU A 156 21.54 10.33 -5.99
CA GLU A 156 22.54 11.18 -6.64
C GLU A 156 22.03 11.80 -7.93
N ARG A 157 21.26 11.04 -8.70
CA ARG A 157 20.62 11.53 -9.92
C ARG A 157 19.53 12.56 -9.63
N VAL A 158 18.68 12.33 -8.62
CA VAL A 158 17.46 13.13 -8.42
C VAL A 158 17.67 14.32 -7.49
N LEU A 159 18.41 14.12 -6.39
CA LEU A 159 18.56 15.10 -5.31
C LEU A 159 19.99 15.61 -5.17
N GLY A 160 20.99 14.72 -5.16
CA GLY A 160 22.40 15.12 -5.02
C GLY A 160 23.25 14.10 -4.27
N ALA A 161 24.51 14.49 -4.03
CA ALA A 161 25.56 13.59 -3.55
C ALA A 161 25.17 12.83 -2.27
N THR A 162 25.55 11.54 -2.21
CA THR A 162 25.27 10.70 -1.04
C THR A 162 26.53 10.28 -0.29
N THR A 163 26.37 10.09 1.02
CA THR A 163 27.31 9.32 1.84
C THR A 163 26.53 8.27 2.64
N THR A 164 27.23 7.28 3.20
CA THR A 164 26.58 6.20 3.96
C THR A 164 27.22 5.98 5.31
N SER A 165 26.43 5.50 6.26
CA SER A 165 26.94 5.07 7.57
C SER A 165 27.55 3.67 7.52
N LEU A 166 28.28 3.32 8.58
CA LEU A 166 28.53 1.91 8.90
C LEU A 166 27.20 1.17 9.12
N ALA A 167 27.19 -0.13 8.87
CA ALA A 167 26.03 -0.97 9.14
C ALA A 167 25.92 -1.24 10.65
N VAL A 168 24.74 -1.04 11.23
CA VAL A 168 24.43 -1.28 12.65
C VAL A 168 23.19 -2.15 12.72
N LYS A 169 23.23 -3.28 13.44
CA LYS A 169 22.11 -4.23 13.55
C LYS A 169 21.48 -4.61 12.19
N LYS A 170 22.30 -4.74 11.14
CA LYS A 170 21.89 -4.99 9.74
C LYS A 170 21.09 -3.86 9.08
N ALA A 171 21.04 -2.66 9.66
CA ALA A 171 20.54 -1.44 9.06
C ALA A 171 21.68 -0.52 8.64
N ARG A 172 21.42 0.38 7.69
CA ARG A 172 22.37 1.39 7.21
C ARG A 172 21.63 2.68 6.88
N LEU A 173 22.29 3.81 7.12
CA LEU A 173 21.81 5.15 6.78
C LEU A 173 22.45 5.64 5.48
N ILE A 174 21.69 6.42 4.71
CA ILE A 174 22.12 7.22 3.57
C ILE A 174 21.90 8.68 3.95
N PHE A 175 22.92 9.51 3.81
CA PHE A 175 22.83 10.95 3.94
C PHE A 175 22.89 11.56 2.54
N CYS A 176 21.95 12.44 2.20
CA CYS A 176 21.91 13.10 0.90
C CYS A 176 22.04 14.60 1.09
N GLN A 177 22.97 15.22 0.36
CA GLN A 177 23.07 16.68 0.25
C GLN A 177 22.30 17.12 -1.00
N PRO A 178 21.16 17.81 -0.86
CA PRO A 178 20.37 18.26 -2.00
C PRO A 178 21.10 19.38 -2.77
N THR A 179 21.69 19.02 -3.91
CA THR A 179 22.30 19.96 -4.87
C THR A 179 21.42 20.18 -6.11
N LEU A 180 20.34 19.40 -6.22
CA LEU A 180 19.31 19.46 -7.25
C LEU A 180 19.87 19.48 -8.70
N PRO A 181 20.68 18.47 -9.10
CA PRO A 181 21.25 18.39 -10.45
C PRO A 181 20.15 18.41 -11.52
N ALA A 182 20.43 18.83 -12.74
CA ALA A 182 19.41 18.81 -13.81
C ALA A 182 18.93 17.37 -14.08
N VAL A 183 17.61 17.16 -14.11
CA VAL A 183 16.98 15.86 -14.40
C VAL A 183 15.94 16.06 -15.49
N ALA A 184 15.78 15.07 -16.36
CA ALA A 184 14.67 15.03 -17.30
C ALA A 184 13.35 14.95 -16.54
N GLU A 185 12.28 15.46 -17.15
CA GLU A 185 10.94 15.27 -16.64
C GLU A 185 10.60 13.77 -16.63
N MET A 186 10.01 13.31 -15.53
CA MET A 186 9.65 11.91 -15.36
C MET A 186 8.13 11.77 -15.48
N PRO A 187 7.62 10.81 -16.28
CA PRO A 187 6.20 10.54 -16.33
C PRO A 187 5.69 10.06 -14.96
N LEU A 188 4.52 10.56 -14.56
CA LEU A 188 3.88 10.21 -13.28
C LEU A 188 3.40 8.75 -13.22
N THR A 189 3.15 8.15 -14.38
CA THR A 189 2.62 6.79 -14.52
C THR A 189 3.38 5.99 -15.57
N SER A 190 3.54 4.68 -15.36
CA SER A 190 3.88 3.76 -16.45
C SER A 190 2.62 3.34 -17.18
N ILE A 191 2.71 3.25 -18.51
CA ILE A 191 1.59 2.91 -19.39
C ILE A 191 1.98 1.67 -20.20
N TRP A 192 1.06 0.72 -20.33
CA TRP A 192 1.20 -0.42 -21.22
C TRP A 192 -0.16 -0.84 -21.80
N PRO A 193 -0.20 -1.38 -23.02
CA PRO A 193 -1.44 -1.85 -23.63
C PRO A 193 -1.93 -3.14 -22.93
N LEU A 194 -3.23 -3.25 -22.68
CA LEU A 194 -3.84 -4.48 -22.21
C LEU A 194 -4.15 -5.38 -23.40
N ASP A 195 -3.44 -6.51 -23.50
CA ASP A 195 -3.58 -7.50 -24.57
C ASP A 195 -5.06 -7.83 -24.85
N ASP A 196 -5.40 -7.98 -26.14
CA ASP A 196 -6.74 -8.33 -26.65
C ASP A 196 -7.84 -7.29 -26.34
N THR A 197 -7.47 -6.07 -25.94
CA THR A 197 -8.39 -4.94 -25.72
C THR A 197 -7.84 -3.66 -26.36
N PRO A 198 -8.65 -2.61 -26.56
CA PRO A 198 -8.15 -1.30 -26.95
C PRO A 198 -7.57 -0.49 -25.78
N TYR A 199 -7.47 -1.06 -24.57
CA TYR A 199 -7.18 -0.31 -23.36
C TYR A 199 -5.68 -0.06 -23.13
N GLU A 200 -5.38 1.11 -22.56
CA GLU A 200 -4.08 1.47 -22.02
C GLU A 200 -4.15 1.51 -20.49
N ILE A 201 -3.25 0.79 -19.82
CA ILE A 201 -3.24 0.70 -18.36
C ILE A 201 -2.14 1.59 -17.79
N HIS A 202 -2.57 2.64 -17.11
CA HIS A 202 -1.78 3.60 -16.36
C HIS A 202 -1.54 3.10 -14.93
N ASN A 203 -0.30 3.20 -14.46
CA ASN A 203 0.10 2.69 -13.16
C ASN A 203 1.01 3.69 -12.44
N HIS A 204 0.60 4.12 -11.27
CA HIS A 204 1.45 4.90 -10.35
C HIS A 204 2.58 4.04 -9.77
N ALA A 205 3.51 4.72 -9.10
CA ALA A 205 4.82 4.17 -8.76
C ALA A 205 4.81 2.94 -7.83
N ASN A 206 3.82 2.83 -6.95
CA ASN A 206 3.72 1.73 -5.97
C ASN A 206 2.69 0.65 -6.33
N VAL A 207 2.06 0.74 -7.50
CA VAL A 207 1.00 -0.20 -7.90
C VAL A 207 1.56 -1.60 -8.19
N PHE A 208 0.83 -2.62 -7.76
CA PHE A 208 1.19 -4.02 -8.01
C PHE A 208 1.23 -4.32 -9.52
N SER A 209 2.23 -5.10 -9.95
CA SER A 209 2.43 -5.44 -11.37
C SER A 209 2.49 -4.24 -12.32
N ARG A 210 2.99 -3.07 -11.88
CA ARG A 210 2.95 -1.82 -12.68
C ARG A 210 3.58 -1.88 -14.07
N SER A 211 4.46 -2.85 -14.35
CA SER A 211 5.16 -2.99 -15.63
C SER A 211 4.43 -3.89 -16.65
N GLY A 212 3.31 -4.51 -16.29
CA GLY A 212 2.54 -5.34 -17.19
C GLY A 212 1.49 -6.20 -16.48
N LEU A 213 0.57 -6.79 -17.25
CA LEU A 213 -0.52 -7.59 -16.69
C LEU A 213 -0.03 -8.78 -15.86
N ASP A 214 -0.47 -8.87 -14.61
CA ASP A 214 -0.22 -10.02 -13.73
C ASP A 214 -0.82 -11.30 -14.32
N VAL A 215 -0.09 -12.41 -14.21
CA VAL A 215 -0.52 -13.69 -14.78
C VAL A 215 -1.73 -14.25 -14.02
N GLY A 216 -1.83 -13.99 -12.72
CA GLY A 216 -2.99 -14.33 -11.91
C GLY A 216 -4.22 -13.53 -12.35
N ALA A 217 -4.08 -12.20 -12.47
CA ALA A 217 -5.12 -11.31 -12.97
C ALA A 217 -5.60 -11.71 -14.37
N ARG A 218 -4.68 -11.98 -15.31
CA ARG A 218 -5.03 -12.46 -16.67
C ARG A 218 -5.89 -13.72 -16.63
N PHE A 219 -5.51 -14.70 -15.81
CA PHE A 219 -6.30 -15.92 -15.63
C PHE A 219 -7.66 -15.64 -15.00
N PHE A 220 -7.71 -14.69 -14.07
CA PHE A 220 -8.93 -14.32 -13.36
C PHE A 220 -9.95 -13.60 -14.26
N MET A 221 -9.50 -12.64 -15.07
CA MET A 221 -10.31 -11.88 -16.04
C MET A 221 -11.10 -12.81 -16.97
N ALA A 222 -10.47 -13.90 -17.45
CA ALA A 222 -11.11 -14.88 -18.32
C ALA A 222 -12.21 -15.73 -17.63
N ASN A 223 -12.41 -15.58 -16.32
CA ASN A 223 -13.33 -16.36 -15.51
C ASN A 223 -14.08 -15.48 -14.48
N LEU A 224 -14.29 -14.20 -14.77
CA LEU A 224 -15.13 -13.32 -13.96
C LEU A 224 -16.62 -13.67 -14.13
N PRO A 225 -17.49 -13.32 -13.16
CA PRO A 225 -18.93 -13.41 -13.37
C PRO A 225 -19.39 -12.37 -14.39
N ASP A 226 -20.45 -12.71 -15.11
CA ASP A 226 -21.15 -11.85 -16.06
C ASP A 226 -22.62 -11.69 -15.66
N ASN A 227 -23.32 -10.75 -16.32
CA ASN A 227 -24.76 -10.51 -16.16
C ASN A 227 -25.22 -10.23 -14.72
N ILE A 228 -24.37 -9.62 -13.89
CA ILE A 228 -24.75 -9.09 -12.59
C ILE A 228 -25.48 -7.76 -12.77
N ASP A 229 -26.65 -7.65 -12.12
CA ASP A 229 -27.37 -6.41 -11.88
C ASP A 229 -27.23 -6.11 -10.37
N GLY A 230 -26.74 -4.94 -10.00
CA GLY A 230 -26.41 -4.58 -8.61
C GLY A 230 -24.96 -4.16 -8.41
N GLU A 231 -24.37 -4.46 -7.25
CA GLU A 231 -23.06 -3.90 -6.86
C GLU A 231 -21.95 -4.95 -6.78
N ILE A 232 -20.80 -4.67 -7.42
CA ILE A 232 -19.60 -5.50 -7.41
C ILE A 232 -18.47 -4.75 -6.71
N ALA A 233 -17.68 -5.42 -5.87
CA ALA A 233 -16.43 -4.87 -5.36
C ALA A 233 -15.22 -5.55 -6.00
N ASP A 234 -14.32 -4.77 -6.60
CA ASP A 234 -12.93 -5.16 -6.89
C ASP A 234 -12.08 -4.86 -5.65
N LEU A 235 -11.86 -5.90 -4.84
CA LEU A 235 -11.24 -5.82 -3.52
C LEU A 235 -9.73 -6.08 -3.60
N GLY A 236 -8.95 -5.03 -3.37
CA GLY A 236 -7.52 -4.97 -3.69
C GLY A 236 -7.34 -4.66 -5.17
N CYS A 237 -7.97 -3.59 -5.66
CA CYS A 237 -8.14 -3.32 -7.09
C CYS A 237 -6.81 -3.06 -7.83
N GLY A 238 -5.75 -2.62 -7.16
CA GLY A 238 -4.46 -2.37 -7.80
C GLY A 238 -4.59 -1.33 -8.92
N ASN A 239 -4.31 -1.70 -10.17
CA ASN A 239 -4.52 -0.81 -11.33
C ASN A 239 -5.95 -0.89 -11.91
N GLY A 240 -6.85 -1.68 -11.34
CA GLY A 240 -8.26 -1.72 -11.71
C GLY A 240 -8.59 -2.60 -12.91
N VAL A 241 -7.65 -3.40 -13.44
CA VAL A 241 -7.92 -4.27 -14.62
C VAL A 241 -9.04 -5.29 -14.36
N ILE A 242 -9.19 -5.77 -13.13
CA ILE A 242 -10.28 -6.68 -12.74
C ILE A 242 -11.62 -5.92 -12.78
N GLY A 243 -11.70 -4.75 -12.14
CA GLY A 243 -12.89 -3.91 -12.17
C GLY A 243 -13.26 -3.39 -13.57
N LEU A 244 -12.29 -3.03 -14.41
CA LEU A 244 -12.52 -2.70 -15.83
C LEU A 244 -13.16 -3.86 -16.60
N THR A 245 -12.68 -5.07 -16.37
CA THR A 245 -13.25 -6.28 -16.99
C THR A 245 -14.65 -6.56 -16.43
N ALA A 246 -14.86 -6.33 -15.13
CA ALA A 246 -16.17 -6.48 -14.51
C ALA A 246 -17.19 -5.48 -15.08
N LEU A 247 -16.79 -4.21 -15.33
CA LEU A 247 -17.64 -3.20 -15.98
C LEU A 247 -18.08 -3.61 -17.39
N ASP A 248 -17.17 -4.22 -18.15
CA ASP A 248 -17.44 -4.70 -19.51
C ASP A 248 -18.41 -5.87 -19.53
N LEU A 249 -18.22 -6.84 -18.63
CA LEU A 249 -19.06 -8.04 -18.52
C LEU A 249 -20.41 -7.81 -17.83
N ASN A 250 -20.56 -6.70 -17.10
CA ASN A 250 -21.74 -6.41 -16.28
C ASN A 250 -22.23 -4.96 -16.51
N PRO A 251 -22.88 -4.67 -17.67
CA PRO A 251 -23.33 -3.32 -18.01
C PRO A 251 -24.37 -2.72 -17.06
N ALA A 252 -25.08 -3.55 -16.29
CA ALA A 252 -26.08 -3.13 -15.31
C ALA A 252 -25.53 -2.99 -13.88
N ALA A 253 -24.27 -3.35 -13.64
CA ALA A 253 -23.69 -3.31 -12.30
C ALA A 253 -23.03 -1.96 -11.98
N GLU A 254 -22.97 -1.59 -10.70
CA GLU A 254 -22.01 -0.62 -10.20
C GLU A 254 -20.75 -1.34 -9.71
N VAL A 255 -19.57 -0.72 -9.88
CA VAL A 255 -18.29 -1.32 -9.48
C VAL A 255 -17.56 -0.43 -8.48
N HIS A 256 -17.27 -0.99 -7.31
CA HIS A 256 -16.46 -0.38 -6.25
C HIS A 256 -15.01 -0.85 -6.38
N PHE A 257 -14.09 0.07 -6.61
CA PHE A 257 -12.65 -0.14 -6.67
C PHE A 257 -12.05 0.22 -5.32
N ILE A 258 -11.61 -0.80 -4.58
CA ILE A 258 -11.20 -0.63 -3.18
C ILE A 258 -9.79 -1.15 -2.98
N ASP A 259 -8.89 -0.31 -2.45
CA ASP A 259 -7.51 -0.69 -2.12
C ASP A 259 -7.03 0.06 -0.87
N GLU A 260 -5.98 -0.43 -0.22
CA GLU A 260 -5.35 0.31 0.89
C GLU A 260 -4.36 1.36 0.37
N SER A 261 -3.93 1.23 -0.89
CA SER A 261 -2.98 2.11 -1.55
C SER A 261 -3.69 3.28 -2.23
N TRP A 262 -3.26 4.51 -1.91
CA TRP A 262 -3.73 5.72 -2.59
C TRP A 262 -3.37 5.70 -4.08
N MET A 263 -2.16 5.26 -4.44
CA MET A 263 -1.73 5.11 -5.82
C MET A 263 -2.52 4.05 -6.59
N ALA A 264 -2.94 2.96 -5.95
CA ALA A 264 -3.77 1.93 -6.59
C ALA A 264 -5.16 2.48 -6.96
N VAL A 265 -5.85 3.10 -6.00
CA VAL A 265 -7.18 3.69 -6.24
C VAL A 265 -7.10 4.78 -7.32
N ALA A 266 -6.09 5.65 -7.27
CA ALA A 266 -5.87 6.66 -8.31
C ALA A 266 -5.58 6.05 -9.70
N SER A 267 -4.80 4.97 -9.77
CA SER A 267 -4.57 4.26 -11.04
C SER A 267 -5.84 3.59 -11.56
N SER A 268 -6.64 2.99 -10.69
CA SER A 268 -7.92 2.38 -11.05
C SER A 268 -8.88 3.43 -11.62
N GLN A 269 -8.98 4.59 -10.96
CA GLN A 269 -9.78 5.72 -11.44
C GLN A 269 -9.31 6.21 -12.80
N MET A 270 -8.01 6.50 -12.94
CA MET A 270 -7.43 6.95 -14.22
C MET A 270 -7.71 5.96 -15.34
N ASN A 271 -7.63 4.66 -15.06
CA ASN A 271 -7.88 3.62 -16.05
C ASN A 271 -9.35 3.52 -16.47
N VAL A 272 -10.31 3.78 -15.57
CA VAL A 272 -11.72 3.91 -15.98
C VAL A 272 -11.92 5.18 -16.80
N GLU A 273 -11.38 6.32 -16.36
CA GLU A 273 -11.53 7.61 -17.04
C GLU A 273 -10.98 7.58 -18.48
N VAL A 274 -9.83 6.94 -18.70
CA VAL A 274 -9.19 6.85 -20.01
C VAL A 274 -9.88 5.83 -20.91
N ASN A 275 -10.23 4.66 -20.37
CA ASN A 275 -10.62 3.52 -21.21
C ASN A 275 -12.13 3.34 -21.34
N ARG A 276 -12.89 3.75 -20.32
CA ARG A 276 -14.35 3.57 -20.21
C ARG A 276 -15.03 4.79 -19.55
N PRO A 277 -14.85 6.01 -20.09
CA PRO A 277 -15.36 7.23 -19.46
C PRO A 277 -16.89 7.24 -19.26
N ASP A 278 -17.65 6.59 -20.14
CA ASP A 278 -19.11 6.49 -20.04
C ASP A 278 -19.56 5.66 -18.82
N ASP A 279 -18.69 4.79 -18.31
CA ASP A 279 -18.95 3.96 -17.13
C ASP A 279 -18.59 4.65 -15.82
N LEU A 280 -17.95 5.83 -15.86
CA LEU A 280 -17.47 6.52 -14.66
C LEU A 280 -18.60 6.80 -13.65
N SER A 281 -19.82 7.07 -14.14
CA SER A 281 -21.01 7.29 -13.30
C SER A 281 -21.44 6.07 -12.47
N ARG A 282 -20.98 4.88 -12.83
CA ARG A 282 -21.27 3.58 -12.17
C ARG A 282 -20.08 3.09 -11.35
N CYS A 283 -19.03 3.90 -11.20
CA CYS A 283 -17.79 3.53 -10.53
C CYS A 283 -17.64 4.29 -9.21
N HIS A 284 -17.20 3.58 -8.17
CA HIS A 284 -16.88 4.16 -6.87
C HIS A 284 -15.44 3.83 -6.51
N PHE A 285 -14.66 4.81 -6.09
CA PHE A 285 -13.23 4.66 -5.80
C PHE A 285 -12.97 4.96 -4.33
N GLU A 286 -12.44 4.00 -3.59
CA GLU A 286 -12.28 4.12 -2.14
C GLU A 286 -10.94 3.58 -1.66
N VAL A 287 -10.18 4.41 -0.93
CA VAL A 287 -9.01 3.94 -0.18
C VAL A 287 -9.49 3.44 1.18
N ASN A 288 -9.38 2.14 1.43
CA ASN A 288 -9.95 1.53 2.64
C ASN A 288 -9.18 0.30 3.15
N ASN A 289 -9.38 -0.05 4.41
CA ASN A 289 -8.95 -1.30 5.03
C ASN A 289 -9.89 -2.44 4.64
N SER A 290 -9.63 -3.09 3.51
CA SER A 290 -10.56 -4.06 2.94
C SER A 290 -11.95 -3.43 2.81
N LEU A 291 -13.00 -3.99 3.41
CA LEU A 291 -14.36 -3.43 3.37
C LEU A 291 -14.80 -2.84 4.72
N ALA A 292 -13.86 -2.32 5.52
CA ALA A 292 -14.17 -1.71 6.80
C ALA A 292 -15.20 -0.57 6.63
N GLY A 293 -16.26 -0.57 7.43
CA GLY A 293 -17.33 0.44 7.32
C GLY A 293 -18.30 0.25 6.13
N PHE A 294 -18.00 -0.63 5.17
CA PHE A 294 -18.91 -0.91 4.05
C PHE A 294 -20.19 -1.62 4.56
N PRO A 295 -21.40 -1.28 4.03
CA PRO A 295 -22.65 -1.90 4.46
C PRO A 295 -22.67 -3.43 4.36
N SER A 296 -23.33 -4.07 5.33
CA SER A 296 -23.59 -5.52 5.27
C SER A 296 -24.69 -5.82 4.25
N ASP A 297 -24.69 -7.03 3.70
CA ASP A 297 -25.78 -7.55 2.86
C ASP A 297 -26.13 -6.72 1.61
N ARG A 298 -25.13 -6.10 0.99
CA ARG A 298 -25.30 -5.16 -0.13
C ARG A 298 -24.69 -5.65 -1.45
N LEU A 299 -23.49 -6.22 -1.38
CA LEU A 299 -22.72 -6.59 -2.57
C LEU A 299 -23.27 -7.86 -3.22
N HIS A 300 -23.36 -7.84 -4.54
CA HIS A 300 -23.78 -8.98 -5.36
C HIS A 300 -22.57 -9.86 -5.70
N ALA A 301 -21.39 -9.26 -5.89
CA ALA A 301 -20.14 -9.97 -5.99
C ALA A 301 -18.98 -9.22 -5.33
N VAL A 302 -18.01 -9.99 -4.83
CA VAL A 302 -16.69 -9.51 -4.45
C VAL A 302 -15.66 -10.28 -5.26
N LEU A 303 -14.88 -9.56 -6.05
CA LEU A 303 -13.78 -10.07 -6.87
C LEU A 303 -12.49 -9.72 -6.15
N CYS A 304 -11.60 -10.70 -5.94
CA CYS A 304 -10.37 -10.45 -5.19
C CYS A 304 -9.20 -11.27 -5.73
N ASN A 305 -8.08 -10.59 -5.99
CA ASN A 305 -6.77 -11.22 -6.15
C ASN A 305 -5.94 -10.89 -4.89
N PRO A 306 -6.06 -11.67 -3.80
CA PRO A 306 -5.44 -11.31 -2.53
C PRO A 306 -3.92 -11.18 -2.68
N PRO A 307 -3.27 -10.26 -1.94
CA PRO A 307 -1.83 -10.10 -2.02
C PRO A 307 -1.12 -11.43 -1.74
N PHE A 308 -0.02 -11.69 -2.44
CA PHE A 308 0.80 -12.88 -2.23
C PHE A 308 2.27 -12.53 -2.02
N HIS A 309 2.81 -12.96 -0.88
CA HIS A 309 4.25 -13.11 -0.68
C HIS A 309 4.50 -14.51 -0.12
N GLN A 310 5.50 -15.20 -0.66
CA GLN A 310 5.85 -16.56 -0.28
C GLN A 310 5.98 -16.66 1.26
N GLN A 311 5.03 -17.38 1.88
CA GLN A 311 5.07 -17.85 3.27
C GLN A 311 5.18 -16.79 4.38
N ASN A 312 4.55 -15.62 4.23
CA ASN A 312 4.39 -14.71 5.37
C ASN A 312 3.03 -14.89 6.04
N ALA A 313 3.01 -15.20 7.34
CA ALA A 313 1.80 -15.27 8.16
C ALA A 313 0.92 -14.00 8.07
N LEU A 314 1.55 -12.86 7.77
CA LEU A 314 0.89 -11.58 7.53
C LEU A 314 -0.03 -11.61 6.29
N THR A 315 0.46 -12.18 5.18
CA THR A 315 -0.30 -12.30 3.93
C THR A 315 -1.51 -13.20 4.11
N ASP A 316 -1.35 -14.26 4.89
CA ASP A 316 -2.43 -15.20 5.22
C ASP A 316 -3.54 -14.56 6.06
N TYR A 317 -3.16 -13.67 6.99
CA TYR A 317 -4.06 -12.87 7.80
C TYR A 317 -4.85 -11.86 6.95
N ILE A 318 -4.18 -11.13 6.05
CA ILE A 318 -4.83 -10.12 5.18
C ILE A 318 -5.89 -10.79 4.29
N ALA A 319 -5.53 -11.88 3.61
CA ALA A 319 -6.49 -12.61 2.78
C ALA A 319 -7.68 -13.13 3.62
N TRP A 320 -7.44 -13.60 4.84
CA TRP A 320 -8.51 -14.03 5.73
C TRP A 320 -9.44 -12.88 6.15
N GLN A 321 -8.89 -11.70 6.45
CA GLN A 321 -9.68 -10.50 6.74
C GLN A 321 -10.55 -10.14 5.53
N MET A 322 -9.95 -10.07 4.34
CA MET A 322 -10.67 -9.79 3.08
C MET A 322 -11.83 -10.75 2.86
N PHE A 323 -11.66 -12.06 3.12
CA PHE A 323 -12.75 -13.02 2.95
C PHE A 323 -13.87 -12.84 3.99
N ARG A 324 -13.52 -12.50 5.24
CA ARG A 324 -14.51 -12.22 6.30
C ARG A 324 -15.33 -10.98 5.97
N ASP A 325 -14.66 -9.94 5.52
CA ASP A 325 -15.30 -8.70 5.10
C ASP A 325 -16.18 -8.93 3.87
N ALA A 326 -15.71 -9.67 2.87
CA ALA A 326 -16.51 -10.07 1.73
C ALA A 326 -17.79 -10.81 2.16
N ARG A 327 -17.68 -11.84 3.02
CA ARG A 327 -18.86 -12.56 3.52
C ARG A 327 -19.86 -11.65 4.24
N ARG A 328 -19.37 -10.67 5.00
CA ARG A 328 -20.23 -9.71 5.72
C ARG A 328 -20.98 -8.82 4.73
N CYS A 329 -20.29 -8.25 3.75
CA CYS A 329 -20.83 -7.27 2.82
C CYS A 329 -21.66 -7.88 1.68
N LEU A 330 -21.45 -9.15 1.33
CA LEU A 330 -22.28 -9.84 0.33
C LEU A 330 -23.72 -9.99 0.81
N GLN A 331 -24.69 -9.85 -0.08
CA GLN A 331 -26.09 -10.24 0.17
C GLN A 331 -26.28 -11.76 0.10
N ASP A 332 -27.44 -12.26 0.52
CA ASP A 332 -27.84 -13.66 0.30
C ASP A 332 -27.74 -14.02 -1.18
N GLY A 333 -27.02 -15.10 -1.51
CA GLY A 333 -26.79 -15.52 -2.89
C GLY A 333 -25.67 -14.75 -3.61
N GLY A 334 -25.14 -13.68 -3.03
CA GLY A 334 -23.95 -13.00 -3.54
C GLY A 334 -22.69 -13.86 -3.45
N GLU A 335 -21.72 -13.61 -4.33
CA GLU A 335 -20.52 -14.45 -4.45
C GLU A 335 -19.20 -13.74 -4.14
N LEU A 336 -18.33 -14.42 -3.40
CA LEU A 336 -16.90 -14.13 -3.38
C LEU A 336 -16.22 -14.99 -4.44
N ARG A 337 -15.56 -14.36 -5.42
CA ARG A 337 -14.71 -15.02 -6.40
C ARG A 337 -13.27 -14.55 -6.23
N ILE A 338 -12.35 -15.50 -6.12
CA ILE A 338 -10.93 -15.19 -5.95
C ILE A 338 -10.06 -15.92 -6.96
N VAL A 339 -8.89 -15.35 -7.24
CA VAL A 339 -7.75 -16.08 -7.80
C VAL A 339 -6.66 -16.18 -6.75
N GLY A 340 -5.96 -17.32 -6.70
CA GLY A 340 -4.82 -17.49 -5.79
C GLY A 340 -3.88 -18.60 -6.25
N ASN A 341 -2.65 -18.61 -5.70
CA ASN A 341 -1.71 -19.68 -5.98
C ASN A 341 -2.21 -21.03 -5.45
N ARG A 342 -2.04 -22.11 -6.22
CA ARG A 342 -2.57 -23.44 -5.88
C ARG A 342 -2.08 -24.01 -4.55
N HIS A 343 -0.88 -23.63 -4.12
CA HIS A 343 -0.32 -24.09 -2.85
C HIS A 343 -0.91 -23.37 -1.63
N LEU A 344 -1.69 -22.31 -1.84
CA LEU A 344 -2.44 -21.62 -0.79
C LEU A 344 -3.75 -22.39 -0.57
N ASP A 345 -4.00 -22.80 0.67
CA ASP A 345 -5.18 -23.60 1.05
C ASP A 345 -6.45 -22.75 1.21
N TYR A 346 -6.69 -21.83 0.26
CA TYR A 346 -7.85 -20.93 0.28
C TYR A 346 -9.17 -21.68 0.16
N TYR A 347 -9.19 -22.84 -0.51
CA TYR A 347 -10.39 -23.68 -0.59
C TYR A 347 -10.93 -24.04 0.80
N ARG A 348 -10.06 -24.52 1.71
CA ARG A 348 -10.49 -24.87 3.07
C ARG A 348 -10.92 -23.64 3.87
N LYS A 349 -10.25 -22.52 3.69
CA LYS A 349 -10.62 -21.25 4.33
C LYS A 349 -11.99 -20.75 3.90
N MET A 350 -12.24 -20.68 2.59
CA MET A 350 -13.52 -20.26 2.03
C MET A 350 -14.63 -21.22 2.44
N LYS A 351 -14.41 -22.54 2.35
CA LYS A 351 -15.38 -23.55 2.81
C LYS A 351 -15.70 -23.43 4.30
N LYS A 352 -14.71 -23.15 5.14
CA LYS A 352 -14.92 -22.92 6.58
C LYS A 352 -15.76 -21.67 6.84
N LEU A 353 -15.58 -20.62 6.05
CA LEU A 353 -16.20 -19.32 6.27
C LEU A 353 -17.61 -19.22 5.66
N PHE A 354 -17.80 -19.74 4.44
CA PHE A 354 -19.05 -19.68 3.68
C PHE A 354 -19.88 -20.97 3.76
N GLY A 355 -19.33 -22.06 4.31
CA GLY A 355 -19.95 -23.40 4.30
C GLY A 355 -19.86 -24.12 2.95
N ASN A 356 -19.52 -23.41 1.87
CA ASN A 356 -19.35 -23.94 0.53
C ASN A 356 -18.08 -23.35 -0.11
N CYS A 357 -17.54 -24.03 -1.13
CA CYS A 357 -16.50 -23.51 -2.01
C CYS A 357 -16.43 -24.41 -3.25
N THR A 358 -16.43 -23.79 -4.43
CA THR A 358 -16.32 -24.48 -5.73
C THR A 358 -15.10 -23.96 -6.49
N THR A 359 -14.38 -24.86 -7.16
CA THR A 359 -13.33 -24.47 -8.11
C THR A 359 -13.97 -24.12 -9.44
N VAL A 360 -13.83 -22.87 -9.86
CA VAL A 360 -14.33 -22.39 -11.17
C VAL A 360 -13.37 -22.82 -12.27
N ALA A 361 -12.07 -22.59 -12.07
CA ALA A 361 -11.02 -22.96 -12.99
C ALA A 361 -9.71 -23.22 -12.25
N SER A 362 -8.78 -23.96 -12.87
CA SER A 362 -7.43 -24.13 -12.34
C SER A 362 -6.43 -24.36 -13.48
N ASN A 363 -5.20 -23.87 -13.31
CA ASN A 363 -4.08 -24.14 -14.21
C ASN A 363 -2.87 -24.65 -13.41
N GLN A 364 -1.66 -24.69 -13.96
CA GLN A 364 -0.49 -25.20 -13.23
C GLN A 364 -0.11 -24.38 -11.98
N LYS A 365 -0.38 -23.07 -11.97
CA LYS A 365 0.06 -22.14 -10.92
C LYS A 365 -1.10 -21.62 -10.06
N PHE A 366 -2.23 -21.33 -10.67
CA PHE A 366 -3.36 -20.63 -10.06
C PHE A 366 -4.62 -21.48 -10.00
N VAL A 367 -5.48 -21.15 -9.03
CA VAL A 367 -6.84 -21.68 -8.89
C VAL A 367 -7.79 -20.50 -8.73
N ILE A 368 -8.96 -20.60 -9.37
CA ILE A 368 -10.07 -19.66 -9.20
C ILE A 368 -11.14 -20.36 -8.38
N LEU A 369 -11.46 -19.76 -7.25
CA LEU A 369 -12.40 -20.29 -6.28
C LEU A 369 -13.60 -19.36 -6.15
N ARG A 370 -14.76 -19.96 -5.92
CA ARG A 370 -16.03 -19.28 -5.74
C ARG A 370 -16.70 -19.78 -4.47
N SER A 371 -17.28 -18.87 -3.70
CA SER A 371 -18.17 -19.18 -2.57
C SER A 371 -19.37 -18.26 -2.58
N VAL A 372 -20.53 -18.82 -2.29
CA VAL A 372 -21.80 -18.07 -2.23
C VAL A 372 -22.16 -17.83 -0.78
N LYS A 373 -22.65 -16.64 -0.43
CA LYS A 373 -23.21 -16.41 0.89
C LYS A 373 -24.56 -17.13 1.02
N LEU A 374 -24.61 -18.06 1.97
CA LEU A 374 -25.83 -18.76 2.36
C LEU A 374 -26.44 -18.04 3.58
N ARG A 375 -27.77 -18.14 3.71
CA ARG A 375 -28.53 -17.64 4.86
C ARG A 375 -28.03 -18.20 6.19
#